data_AF-A0A8I6SSE9-F1
#
_entry.id   AF-A0A8I6SSE9-F1
#
_cell.length_a   1.000
_cell.length_b   1.000
_cell.length_c   1.000
_cell.angle_alpha   90.00
_cell.angle_beta   90.00
_cell.angle_gamma   90.00
#
_symmetry.space_group_name_H-M   'P 1'
#
loop_
_entity.id
_entity.type
_entity.pdbx_description
1 polymer ?
#
loop_
_entity_poly.entity_id
_entity_poly.type
_entity_poly.pdbx_seq_one_letter_code
_entity_poly.pdbx_strand_id
1 'polypeptide(L)'
;MSNNCDDCNESNLKNKEHEASLFERWLQEAKEADLCQNFLTLQPEGDIYQNDYTRFTDFERFACIGILNEMIDKLAIIGADRPNVDSPDSGDIANTDEIIKQTNKFQQDRSRLEFILKLIKDELYENSSVETLTQYLISEENKIKEEHAICSMYDQYSQSLQTLKNVAEKSDYLTKHVIKRQTKLLNDIEGELQESMFHYGIKLGYSRKLQEARLEQNTHRIQMEEGAILTESEDLKSRMSQEGRVHRDIMLYLNMSITKLNKDIASWKKRYAIDIAAKNKQICEIKNKKTEGAEKIKTLLNTYMKRRKVIQDYLEEKRIRIEAEELKKSQERAATKIQAWWRGTMVRWKLGEYAEKKKKKKGKEKGKK
;
A
#
# COMPACT_ATOMS: atom_id res chain seq x y z
N MET A 1 -2.95 2.74 24.89
CA MET A 1 -1.98 3.45 25.74
C MET A 1 -1.91 4.89 25.26
N SER A 2 -2.84 5.72 25.73
CA SER A 2 -2.91 7.15 25.39
C SER A 2 -3.29 7.88 26.67
N ASN A 3 -2.29 8.25 27.45
CA ASN A 3 -2.37 9.17 28.58
C ASN A 3 -0.93 9.65 28.78
N ASN A 4 -0.61 10.86 28.31
CA ASN A 4 0.59 11.66 28.66
C ASN A 4 0.64 12.92 27.79
N CYS A 5 -0.37 13.78 27.86
CA CYS A 5 -0.29 15.08 27.20
C CYS A 5 -0.86 16.26 28.00
N ASP A 6 -1.35 16.04 29.23
CA ASP A 6 -2.00 17.10 30.03
C ASP A 6 -1.04 17.77 31.05
N ASP A 7 0.06 17.12 31.46
CA ASP A 7 0.97 17.64 32.50
C ASP A 7 1.87 18.81 32.05
N CYS A 8 2.04 19.04 30.75
CA CYS A 8 2.88 20.13 30.23
C CYS A 8 2.16 21.49 30.15
N ASN A 9 0.83 21.52 30.21
CA ASN A 9 0.08 22.78 30.15
C ASN A 9 -0.10 23.44 31.53
N GLU A 10 -0.19 22.65 32.60
CA GLU A 10 -0.33 23.19 33.97
C GLU A 10 0.94 23.90 34.48
N SER A 11 2.11 23.41 34.07
CA SER A 11 3.41 23.99 34.46
C SER A 11 3.66 25.35 33.78
N ASN A 12 3.13 25.55 32.57
CA ASN A 12 3.24 26.81 31.83
C ASN A 12 2.27 27.89 32.32
N LEU A 13 1.09 27.50 32.84
CA LEU A 13 0.17 28.45 33.48
C LEU A 13 0.71 28.96 34.82
N LYS A 14 1.28 28.08 35.66
CA LYS A 14 1.82 28.46 36.97
C LYS A 14 3.01 29.43 36.87
N ASN A 15 3.84 29.32 35.83
CA ASN A 15 4.92 30.27 35.60
C ASN A 15 4.41 31.66 35.17
N LYS A 16 3.34 31.73 34.36
CA LYS A 16 2.75 33.02 33.97
C LYS A 16 2.08 33.75 35.13
N GLU A 17 1.43 33.02 36.03
CA GLU A 17 0.86 33.60 37.26
C GLU A 17 1.94 34.12 38.21
N HIS A 18 3.08 33.43 38.32
CA HIS A 18 4.22 33.90 39.12
C HIS A 18 4.88 35.15 38.54
N GLU A 19 5.01 35.25 37.21
CA GLU A 19 5.56 36.44 36.55
C GLU A 19 4.62 37.66 36.68
N ALA A 20 3.31 37.46 36.58
CA ALA A 20 2.31 38.52 36.80
C ALA A 20 2.34 39.06 38.24
N SER A 21 2.49 38.17 39.24
CA SER A 21 2.60 38.55 40.65
C SER A 21 3.88 39.35 40.97
N LEU A 22 5.01 39.02 40.32
CA LEU A 22 6.24 39.79 40.48
C LEU A 22 6.14 41.19 39.86
N PHE A 23 5.42 41.32 38.74
CA PHE A 23 5.18 42.60 38.09
C PHE A 23 4.28 43.52 38.92
N GLU A 24 3.20 42.99 39.52
CA GLU A 24 2.33 43.76 40.44
C GLU A 24 3.07 44.20 41.71
N ARG A 25 3.96 43.35 42.24
CA ARG A 25 4.78 43.68 43.43
C ARG A 25 5.76 44.81 43.16
N TRP A 26 6.37 44.80 41.97
CA TRP A 26 7.26 45.88 41.52
C TRP A 26 6.50 47.21 41.28
N LEU A 27 5.25 47.14 40.79
CA LEU A 27 4.37 48.31 40.61
C LEU A 27 3.91 48.91 41.95
N GLN A 28 3.75 48.08 42.98
CA GLN A 28 3.42 48.50 44.34
C GLN A 28 4.63 49.16 45.02
N GLU A 29 5.83 48.57 44.89
CA GLU A 29 7.08 49.15 45.40
C GLU A 29 7.43 50.48 44.72
N ALA A 30 7.12 50.63 43.42
CA ALA A 30 7.30 51.90 42.70
C ALA A 30 6.33 53.00 43.18
N LYS A 31 5.12 52.66 43.65
CA LYS A 31 4.18 53.61 44.24
C LYS A 31 4.54 54.03 45.66
N GLU A 32 5.20 53.16 46.42
CA GLU A 32 5.65 53.46 47.79
C GLU A 32 6.95 54.27 47.82
N ALA A 33 7.77 54.20 46.76
CA ALA A 33 9.01 54.98 46.63
C ALA A 33 8.81 56.48 46.31
N ASP A 34 7.63 56.88 45.84
CA ASP A 34 7.32 58.27 45.43
C ASP A 34 6.74 59.14 46.57
N LEU A 35 6.76 58.65 47.82
CA LEU A 35 6.22 59.34 49.00
C LEU A 35 7.27 60.03 49.89
N CYS A 36 8.51 60.21 49.42
CA CYS A 36 9.57 60.80 50.22
C CYS A 36 10.31 61.94 49.51
N GLN A 37 9.77 63.17 49.58
CA GLN A 37 10.51 64.44 49.79
C GLN A 37 9.48 65.50 50.22
N ASN A 38 9.29 65.80 51.52
CA ASN A 38 10.17 66.59 52.36
C ASN A 38 10.92 67.69 51.58
N PHE A 39 10.25 68.83 51.37
CA PHE A 39 10.93 70.09 51.10
C PHE A 39 10.16 71.27 51.71
N LEU A 40 10.63 71.64 52.91
CA LEU A 40 10.66 72.97 53.51
C LEU A 40 9.34 73.70 53.80
N THR A 41 8.78 73.35 54.95
CA THR A 41 8.30 74.33 55.93
C THR A 41 9.41 75.33 56.26
N LEU A 42 9.22 76.60 55.92
CA LEU A 42 9.94 77.73 56.50
C LEU A 42 8.90 78.74 57.00
N GLN A 43 8.62 78.67 58.29
CA GLN A 43 8.16 79.83 59.05
C GLN A 43 9.23 80.93 58.96
N PRO A 44 8.84 82.21 59.04
CA PRO A 44 9.66 83.20 59.70
C PRO A 44 9.01 83.54 61.06
N GLU A 45 9.55 82.94 62.12
CA GLU A 45 9.58 83.54 63.46
C GLU A 45 10.91 84.30 63.59
N GLY A 46 10.90 85.42 64.32
CA GLY A 46 12.08 86.24 64.62
C GLY A 46 11.90 87.66 64.11
N ASP A 47 11.17 88.50 64.83
CA ASP A 47 11.64 89.32 65.96
C ASP A 47 12.38 90.58 65.52
N ILE A 48 11.75 91.70 65.92
CA ILE A 48 12.36 92.87 66.55
C ILE A 48 13.41 93.58 65.68
N TYR A 49 13.04 94.74 65.12
CA TYR A 49 13.57 96.02 65.59
C TYR A 49 12.54 97.11 65.29
N GLN A 50 11.87 97.58 66.35
CA GLN A 50 11.39 98.96 66.40
C GLN A 50 12.62 99.85 66.19
N ASN A 51 12.80 100.40 64.99
CA ASN A 51 13.65 101.57 64.83
C ASN A 51 12.75 102.78 64.99
N ASP A 52 12.66 103.23 66.24
CA ASP A 52 12.36 104.62 66.57
C ASP A 52 13.34 105.47 65.76
N TYR A 53 12.88 106.03 64.63
CA TYR A 53 13.62 107.08 63.95
C TYR A 53 13.58 108.30 64.86
N THR A 54 14.58 108.36 65.73
CA THR A 54 15.06 109.56 66.37
C THR A 54 15.11 110.65 65.30
N ARG A 55 14.18 111.59 65.38
CA ARG A 55 14.15 112.77 64.52
C ARG A 55 15.54 113.41 64.66
N PHE A 56 16.33 113.35 63.58
CA PHE A 56 17.67 113.95 63.55
C PHE A 56 17.58 115.36 64.14
N THR A 57 18.41 115.66 65.13
CA THR A 57 18.51 117.04 65.61
C THR A 57 19.07 117.89 64.47
N ASP A 58 18.67 119.17 64.35
CA ASP A 58 19.02 120.01 63.20
C ASP A 58 20.54 120.04 62.92
N PHE A 59 21.36 119.90 63.96
CA PHE A 59 22.82 119.80 63.83
C PHE A 59 23.29 118.51 63.14
N GLU A 60 22.77 117.36 63.55
CA GLU A 60 23.10 116.06 62.95
C GLU A 60 22.63 115.99 61.50
N ARG A 61 21.49 116.62 61.19
CA ARG A 61 20.94 116.74 59.84
C ARG A 61 21.87 117.53 58.90
N PHE A 62 22.35 118.70 59.32
CA PHE A 62 23.28 119.49 58.51
C PHE A 62 24.64 118.79 58.36
N ALA A 63 25.13 118.10 59.38
CA ALA A 63 26.35 117.30 59.31
C ALA A 63 26.20 116.14 58.31
N CYS A 64 25.09 115.39 58.36
CA CYS A 64 24.80 114.31 57.43
C CYS A 64 24.64 114.82 55.99
N ILE A 65 23.94 115.94 55.77
CA ILE A 65 23.82 116.55 54.44
C ILE A 65 25.19 117.01 53.92
N GLY A 66 26.05 117.57 54.78
CA GLY A 66 27.42 117.94 54.43
C GLY A 66 28.25 116.75 53.97
N ILE A 67 28.20 115.65 54.72
CA ILE A 67 28.90 114.40 54.40
C ILE A 67 28.33 113.76 53.12
N LEU A 68 27.00 113.76 52.94
CA LEU A 68 26.35 113.23 51.74
C LEU A 68 26.72 114.03 50.49
N ASN A 69 26.81 115.36 50.58
CA ASN A 69 27.29 116.19 49.47
C ASN A 69 28.75 115.86 49.14
N GLU A 70 29.62 115.73 50.14
CA GLU A 70 31.01 115.33 49.91
C GLU A 70 31.12 113.93 49.28
N MET A 71 30.25 112.99 49.67
CA MET A 71 30.19 111.65 49.09
C MET A 71 29.64 111.65 47.66
N ILE A 72 28.61 112.45 47.37
CA ILE A 72 28.07 112.64 46.01
C ILE A 72 29.15 113.27 45.11
N ASP A 73 29.88 114.27 45.61
CA ASP A 73 30.96 114.92 44.86
C ASP A 73 32.15 113.97 44.63
N LYS A 74 32.54 113.19 45.64
CA LYS A 74 33.58 112.16 45.50
C LYS A 74 33.17 111.05 44.55
N LEU A 75 31.91 110.61 44.60
CA LEU A 75 31.38 109.69 43.61
C LEU A 75 31.43 110.35 42.24
N ALA A 76 30.96 111.58 42.04
CA ALA A 76 31.06 112.29 40.76
C ALA A 76 32.51 112.27 40.21
N ILE A 77 33.52 112.54 41.05
CA ILE A 77 34.95 112.49 40.68
C ILE A 77 35.40 111.08 40.25
N ILE A 78 35.03 110.02 40.99
CA ILE A 78 35.47 108.63 40.75
C ILE A 78 35.05 108.06 39.37
N GLY A 79 34.19 108.74 38.61
CA GLY A 79 33.69 108.24 37.32
C GLY A 79 33.84 109.24 36.20
N ALA A 80 34.45 110.39 36.49
CA ALA A 80 35.19 111.11 35.49
C ALA A 80 36.44 110.30 35.05
N ASP A 81 37.03 109.50 35.96
CA ASP A 81 38.07 108.52 35.63
C ASP A 81 37.46 107.27 34.98
N ARG A 82 37.14 107.38 33.68
CA ARG A 82 36.98 106.18 32.84
C ARG A 82 38.37 105.57 32.65
N PRO A 83 38.58 104.27 32.93
CA PRO A 83 39.71 103.57 32.35
C PRO A 83 39.54 103.62 30.82
N ASN A 84 40.43 104.37 30.17
CA ASN A 84 40.51 104.45 28.73
C ASN A 84 41.03 103.11 28.21
N VAL A 85 40.13 102.17 27.90
CA VAL A 85 40.48 100.91 27.23
C VAL A 85 40.61 101.22 25.73
N ASP A 86 41.61 102.03 25.40
CA ASP A 86 42.10 102.20 24.03
C ASP A 86 43.27 101.23 23.82
N SER A 87 43.03 100.25 22.94
CA SER A 87 43.97 99.52 22.08
C SER A 87 43.90 97.99 22.23
N PRO A 88 43.48 97.25 21.17
CA PRO A 88 43.52 95.80 21.15
C PRO A 88 44.89 95.33 20.67
N ASP A 89 45.66 94.70 21.55
CA ASP A 89 46.82 93.90 21.11
C ASP A 89 46.84 92.54 21.81
N SER A 90 46.60 91.50 21.01
CA SER A 90 46.87 90.08 21.24
C SER A 90 46.19 89.33 22.40
N GLY A 91 45.52 88.21 22.09
CA GLY A 91 45.53 87.03 22.95
C GLY A 91 44.19 86.48 23.47
N ASP A 92 43.36 87.27 24.17
CA ASP A 92 42.31 86.70 25.03
C ASP A 92 40.96 87.46 24.95
N ILE A 93 40.13 87.09 23.97
CA ILE A 93 38.79 87.68 23.74
C ILE A 93 37.83 87.44 24.93
N ALA A 94 38.00 86.35 25.68
CA ALA A 94 37.17 86.05 26.85
C ALA A 94 37.46 87.00 28.02
N ASN A 95 38.70 87.46 28.17
CA ASN A 95 39.11 88.31 29.30
C ASN A 95 38.66 89.77 29.09
N THR A 96 38.64 90.24 27.84
CA THR A 96 38.12 91.58 27.50
C THR A 96 36.62 91.72 27.73
N ASP A 97 35.82 90.70 27.42
CA ASP A 97 34.36 90.71 27.61
C ASP A 97 33.97 90.72 29.11
N GLU A 98 34.76 90.04 29.94
CA GLU A 98 34.58 90.01 31.39
C GLU A 98 34.94 91.36 32.04
N ILE A 99 36.03 91.99 31.59
CA ILE A 99 36.42 93.35 32.00
C ILE A 99 35.35 94.38 31.62
N ILE A 100 34.78 94.28 30.41
CA ILE A 100 33.71 95.19 29.95
C ILE A 100 32.43 95.00 30.79
N LYS A 101 32.03 93.76 31.10
CA LYS A 101 30.89 93.48 31.98
C LYS A 101 31.10 94.01 33.39
N GLN A 102 32.29 93.82 33.97
CA GLN A 102 32.61 94.34 35.31
C GLN A 102 32.63 95.88 35.34
N THR A 103 33.19 96.52 34.30
CA THR A 103 33.24 97.99 34.20
C THR A 103 31.84 98.59 34.04
N ASN A 104 30.97 97.96 33.24
CA ASN A 104 29.57 98.38 33.10
C ASN A 104 28.75 98.17 34.37
N LYS A 105 28.96 97.05 35.07
CA LYS A 105 28.35 96.79 36.39
C LYS A 105 28.77 97.85 37.40
N PHE A 106 30.08 98.15 37.49
CA PHE A 106 30.61 99.18 38.38
C PHE A 106 30.01 100.56 38.09
N GLN A 107 29.89 100.95 36.82
CA GLN A 107 29.28 102.23 36.43
C GLN A 107 27.77 102.29 36.75
N GLN A 108 27.04 101.20 36.54
CA GLN A 108 25.64 101.11 36.93
C GLN A 108 25.47 101.20 38.45
N ASP A 109 26.30 100.49 39.21
CA ASP A 109 26.25 100.49 40.68
C ASP A 109 26.62 101.87 41.24
N ARG A 110 27.59 102.55 40.64
CA ARG A 110 27.96 103.93 40.96
C ARG A 110 26.83 104.93 40.63
N SER A 111 26.22 104.89 39.45
CA SER A 111 25.10 105.76 39.11
C SER A 111 23.88 105.51 39.99
N ARG A 112 23.65 104.24 40.39
CA ARG A 112 22.62 103.88 41.37
C ARG A 112 22.94 104.45 42.75
N LEU A 113 24.17 104.32 43.24
CA LEU A 113 24.59 104.91 44.51
C LEU A 113 24.46 106.43 44.51
N GLU A 114 24.84 107.09 43.42
CA GLU A 114 24.66 108.53 43.25
C GLU A 114 23.18 108.93 43.28
N PHE A 115 22.31 108.16 42.63
CA PHE A 115 20.86 108.38 42.65
C PHE A 115 20.27 108.18 44.06
N ILE A 116 20.65 107.10 44.75
CA ILE A 116 20.20 106.81 46.12
C ILE A 116 20.67 107.90 47.09
N LEU A 117 21.92 108.33 47.00
CA LEU A 117 22.47 109.38 47.87
C LEU A 117 21.82 110.74 47.61
N LYS A 118 21.46 111.06 46.37
CA LYS A 118 20.65 112.25 46.05
C LYS A 118 19.24 112.13 46.62
N LEU A 119 18.60 110.96 46.51
CA LEU A 119 17.28 110.69 47.08
C LEU A 119 17.27 110.85 48.61
N ILE A 120 18.28 110.30 49.30
CA ILE A 120 18.46 110.42 50.76
C ILE A 120 18.72 111.88 51.15
N LYS A 121 19.55 112.59 50.39
CA LYS A 121 19.83 114.02 50.62
C LYS A 121 18.54 114.84 50.54
N ASP A 122 17.74 114.64 49.50
CA ASP A 122 16.51 115.40 49.28
C ASP A 122 15.44 115.04 50.33
N GLU A 123 15.31 113.77 50.71
CA GLU A 123 14.40 113.31 51.76
C GLU A 123 14.81 113.80 53.17
N LEU A 124 16.12 113.84 53.46
CA LEU A 124 16.66 114.48 54.66
C LEU A 124 16.44 115.98 54.64
N TYR A 125 16.45 116.65 53.47
CA TYR A 125 16.19 118.08 53.31
C TYR A 125 14.71 118.47 53.43
N GLU A 126 13.78 117.55 53.11
CA GLU A 126 12.34 117.84 53.14
C GLU A 126 11.60 117.25 54.35
N ASN A 127 11.84 116.00 54.71
CA ASN A 127 10.95 115.24 55.61
C ASN A 127 11.60 114.76 56.92
N SER A 128 12.91 114.95 57.09
CA SER A 128 13.68 114.49 58.26
C SER A 128 13.46 113.00 58.59
N SER A 129 13.24 112.17 57.57
CA SER A 129 13.05 110.71 57.65
C SER A 129 13.95 110.02 56.61
N VAL A 130 14.18 108.73 56.79
CA VAL A 130 15.02 107.87 55.93
C VAL A 130 14.17 106.71 55.36
N GLU A 131 12.87 106.93 55.20
CA GLU A 131 11.89 105.89 54.90
C GLU A 131 11.87 105.48 53.43
N THR A 132 12.29 106.37 52.52
CA THR A 132 12.44 106.02 51.10
C THR A 132 13.66 105.12 50.89
N LEU A 133 14.70 105.25 51.71
CA LEU A 133 15.83 104.31 51.72
C LEU A 133 15.42 102.93 52.24
N THR A 134 14.59 102.85 53.30
CA THR A 134 14.12 101.54 53.77
C THR A 134 13.19 100.88 52.78
N GLN A 135 12.28 101.61 52.13
CA GLN A 135 11.45 101.04 51.05
C GLN A 135 12.29 100.60 49.84
N TYR A 136 13.32 101.37 49.46
CA TYR A 136 14.25 100.96 48.41
C TYR A 136 15.01 99.70 48.79
N LEU A 137 15.55 99.62 50.01
CA LEU A 137 16.24 98.43 50.53
C LEU A 137 15.31 97.20 50.58
N ILE A 138 14.07 97.35 51.02
CA ILE A 138 13.06 96.27 51.02
C ILE A 138 12.75 95.83 49.58
N SER A 139 12.60 96.78 48.65
CA SER A 139 12.36 96.45 47.23
C SER A 139 13.53 95.71 46.59
N GLU A 140 14.76 96.07 46.97
CA GLU A 140 15.98 95.44 46.48
C GLU A 140 16.18 94.05 47.09
N GLU A 141 15.89 93.90 48.38
CA GLU A 141 15.87 92.61 49.07
C GLU A 141 14.84 91.66 48.44
N ASN A 142 13.66 92.17 48.06
CA ASN A 142 12.65 91.38 47.37
C ASN A 142 13.09 90.99 45.95
N LYS A 143 13.71 91.88 45.18
CA LYS A 143 14.29 91.51 43.88
C LYS A 143 15.36 90.44 44.02
N ILE A 144 16.25 90.55 45.01
CA ILE A 144 17.28 89.55 45.30
C ILE A 144 16.63 88.20 45.66
N LYS A 145 15.55 88.19 46.46
CA LYS A 145 14.80 86.97 46.79
C LYS A 145 14.12 86.35 45.56
N GLU A 146 13.52 87.17 44.69
CA GLU A 146 12.92 86.71 43.43
C GLU A 146 13.97 86.12 42.49
N GLU A 147 15.12 86.79 42.32
CA GLU A 147 16.25 86.29 41.54
C GLU A 147 16.79 84.97 42.12
N HIS A 148 16.97 84.88 43.44
CA HIS A 148 17.37 83.63 44.09
C HIS A 148 16.34 82.52 43.92
N ALA A 149 15.04 82.82 43.97
CA ALA A 149 13.98 81.85 43.73
C ALA A 149 14.03 81.33 42.28
N ILE A 150 14.25 82.22 41.30
CA ILE A 150 14.41 81.85 39.89
C ILE A 150 15.65 80.96 39.70
N CYS A 151 16.80 81.32 40.29
CA CYS A 151 18.01 80.50 40.23
C CYS A 151 17.81 79.12 40.87
N SER A 152 17.18 79.05 42.04
CA SER A 152 16.88 77.78 42.73
C SER A 152 15.96 76.89 41.88
N MET A 153 14.91 77.46 41.28
CA MET A 153 14.03 76.74 40.36
C MET A 153 14.77 76.25 39.11
N TYR A 154 15.64 77.09 38.53
CA TYR A 154 16.48 76.70 37.40
C TYR A 154 17.41 75.55 37.74
N ASP A 155 18.05 75.58 38.91
CA ASP A 155 18.93 74.49 39.38
C ASP A 155 18.14 73.19 39.55
N GLN A 156 16.93 73.25 40.10
CA GLN A 156 16.03 72.09 40.20
C GLN A 156 15.64 71.54 38.82
N TYR A 157 15.31 72.41 37.85
CA TYR A 157 15.02 71.98 36.48
C TYR A 157 16.24 71.39 35.79
N SER A 158 17.42 71.97 35.98
CA SER A 158 18.70 71.45 35.46
C SER A 158 18.99 70.06 36.02
N GLN A 159 18.84 69.87 37.33
CA GLN A 159 19.01 68.58 37.98
C GLN A 159 17.99 67.55 37.44
N SER A 160 16.72 67.93 37.30
CA SER A 160 15.67 67.07 36.74
C SER A 160 15.92 66.71 35.27
N LEU A 161 16.39 67.65 34.46
CA LEU A 161 16.78 67.38 33.08
C LEU A 161 17.97 66.42 33.02
N GLN A 162 18.94 66.56 33.91
CA GLN A 162 20.09 65.66 33.98
C GLN A 162 19.68 64.25 34.41
N THR A 163 18.77 64.09 35.37
CA THR A 163 18.26 62.77 35.75
C THR A 163 17.46 62.12 34.63
N LEU A 164 16.59 62.88 33.95
CA LEU A 164 15.84 62.40 32.79
C LEU A 164 16.77 61.98 31.65
N LYS A 165 17.84 62.74 31.38
CA LYS A 165 18.86 62.39 30.39
C LYS A 165 19.56 61.08 30.74
N ASN A 166 19.99 60.93 32.00
CA ASN A 166 20.62 59.69 32.48
C ASN A 166 19.67 58.48 32.35
N VAL A 167 18.38 58.66 32.65
CA VAL A 167 17.37 57.60 32.48
C VAL A 167 17.18 57.26 31.01
N ALA A 168 17.12 58.25 30.12
CA ALA A 168 17.01 58.03 28.67
C ALA A 168 18.23 57.27 28.13
N GLU A 169 19.45 57.66 28.52
CA GLU A 169 20.68 56.96 28.14
C GLU A 169 20.73 55.52 28.66
N LYS A 170 20.33 55.31 29.92
CA LYS A 170 20.24 53.96 30.50
C LYS A 170 19.18 53.10 29.79
N SER A 171 18.02 53.67 29.48
CA SER A 171 16.95 53.01 28.73
C SER A 171 17.42 52.60 27.33
N ASP A 172 18.10 53.50 26.61
CA ASP A 172 18.66 53.21 25.28
C ASP A 172 19.74 52.13 25.33
N TYR A 173 20.65 52.17 26.31
CA TYR A 173 21.64 51.11 26.53
C TYR A 173 20.99 49.75 26.79
N LEU A 174 20.00 49.68 27.68
CA LEU A 174 19.29 48.44 27.99
C LEU A 174 18.54 47.91 26.76
N THR A 175 17.86 48.79 26.02
CA THR A 175 17.14 48.42 24.80
C THR A 175 18.08 47.86 23.76
N LYS A 176 19.22 48.52 23.50
CA LYS A 176 20.26 48.03 22.59
C LYS A 176 20.82 46.67 23.02
N HIS A 177 21.03 46.48 24.31
CA HIS A 177 21.54 45.22 24.85
C HIS A 177 20.51 44.08 24.68
N VAL A 178 19.24 44.34 24.94
CA VAL A 178 18.14 43.38 24.72
C VAL A 178 18.04 43.02 23.25
N ILE A 179 18.04 44.01 22.35
CA ILE A 179 18.02 43.78 20.89
C ILE A 179 19.20 42.90 20.50
N LYS A 180 20.43 43.23 20.93
CA LYS A 180 21.63 42.42 20.62
C LYS A 180 21.51 40.98 21.12
N ARG A 181 20.93 40.76 22.30
CA ARG A 181 20.70 39.41 22.84
C ARG A 181 19.66 38.65 22.02
N GLN A 182 18.56 39.29 21.66
CA GLN A 182 17.51 38.71 20.83
C GLN A 182 18.01 38.38 19.43
N THR A 183 18.80 39.26 18.80
CA THR A 183 19.41 39.01 17.49
C THR A 183 20.36 37.81 17.52
N LYS A 184 21.15 37.65 18.59
CA LYS A 184 22.00 36.45 18.75
C LYS A 184 21.17 35.18 18.84
N LEU A 185 20.14 35.17 19.70
CA LEU A 185 19.25 34.01 19.84
C LEU A 185 18.55 33.66 18.52
N LEU A 186 18.12 34.68 17.76
CA LEU A 186 17.51 34.49 16.45
C LEU A 186 18.49 33.82 15.47
N ASN A 187 19.73 34.28 15.42
CA ASN A 187 20.77 33.69 14.56
C ASN A 187 21.12 32.25 14.99
N ASP A 188 21.17 31.98 16.30
CA ASP A 188 21.45 30.63 16.82
C ASP A 188 20.33 29.66 16.42
N ILE A 189 19.07 30.05 16.61
CA ILE A 189 17.89 29.25 16.20
C ILE A 189 17.84 29.07 14.68
N GLU A 190 18.17 30.11 13.90
CA GLU A 190 18.25 30.01 12.44
C GLU A 190 19.32 29.01 12.01
N GLY A 191 20.48 29.01 12.68
CA GLY A 191 21.55 28.04 12.47
C GLY A 191 21.11 26.60 12.76
N GLU A 192 20.48 26.37 13.93
CA GLU A 192 19.95 25.05 14.30
C GLU A 192 18.88 24.56 13.31
N LEU A 193 18.01 25.45 12.85
CA LEU A 193 16.99 25.13 11.84
C LEU A 193 17.64 24.73 10.51
N GLN A 194 18.62 25.50 10.04
CA GLN A 194 19.32 25.21 8.79
C GLN A 194 20.09 23.88 8.85
N GLU A 195 20.74 23.59 9.98
CA GLU A 195 21.42 22.31 10.21
C GLU A 195 20.43 21.14 10.24
N SER A 196 19.30 21.30 10.93
CA SER A 196 18.22 20.30 10.97
C SER A 196 17.64 20.03 9.58
N MET A 197 17.39 21.08 8.79
CA MET A 197 16.93 20.97 7.40
C MET A 197 17.95 20.23 6.53
N PHE A 198 19.24 20.53 6.68
CA PHE A 198 20.31 19.84 5.96
C PHE A 198 20.36 18.35 6.33
N HIS A 199 20.33 18.03 7.62
CA HIS A 199 20.29 16.64 8.08
C HIS A 199 19.07 15.89 7.57
N TYR A 200 17.89 16.51 7.59
CA TYR A 200 16.68 15.90 7.05
C TYR A 200 16.78 15.68 5.53
N GLY A 201 17.35 16.64 4.80
CA GLY A 201 17.62 16.50 3.36
C GLY A 201 18.51 15.29 3.05
N ILE A 202 19.60 15.10 3.81
CA ILE A 202 20.46 13.92 3.69
C ILE A 202 19.70 12.64 4.02
N LYS A 203 18.99 12.60 5.15
CA LYS A 203 18.21 11.42 5.57
C LYS A 203 17.17 11.03 4.53
N LEU A 204 16.46 12.02 3.96
CA LEU A 204 15.48 11.81 2.91
C LEU A 204 16.13 11.28 1.63
N GLY A 205 17.28 11.85 1.23
CA GLY A 205 18.05 11.38 0.07
C GLY A 205 18.55 9.94 0.24
N TYR A 206 19.07 9.59 1.42
CA TYR A 206 19.48 8.23 1.74
C TYR A 206 18.29 7.26 1.74
N SER A 207 17.19 7.63 2.40
CA SER A 207 15.97 6.82 2.44
C SER A 207 15.44 6.55 1.02
N ARG A 208 15.41 7.58 0.15
CA ARG A 208 15.00 7.43 -1.25
C ARG A 208 15.87 6.43 -2.01
N LYS A 209 17.20 6.62 -1.97
CA LYS A 209 18.15 5.71 -2.64
C LYS A 209 18.03 4.27 -2.14
N LEU A 210 17.82 4.09 -0.83
CA LEU A 210 17.60 2.77 -0.24
C LEU A 210 16.32 2.11 -0.76
N GLN A 211 15.22 2.87 -0.86
CA GLN A 211 13.97 2.34 -1.42
C GLN A 211 14.10 2.04 -2.92
N GLU A 212 14.76 2.90 -3.68
CA GLU A 212 15.03 2.68 -5.11
C GLU A 212 15.84 1.39 -5.33
N ALA A 213 16.94 1.20 -4.59
CA ALA A 213 17.75 -0.02 -4.68
C ALA A 213 16.97 -1.30 -4.29
N ARG A 214 16.08 -1.21 -3.28
CA ARG A 214 15.20 -2.32 -2.90
C ARG A 214 14.18 -2.65 -3.98
N LEU A 215 13.59 -1.63 -4.60
CA LEU A 215 12.66 -1.82 -5.72
C LEU A 215 13.37 -2.46 -6.90
N GLU A 216 14.55 -1.95 -7.28
CA GLU A 216 15.37 -2.51 -8.37
C GLU A 216 15.73 -3.98 -8.08
N GLN A 217 16.26 -4.28 -6.90
CA GLN A 217 16.57 -5.66 -6.51
C GLN A 217 15.34 -6.57 -6.57
N ASN A 218 14.19 -6.12 -6.06
CA ASN A 218 12.98 -6.92 -6.07
C ASN A 218 12.46 -7.12 -7.50
N THR A 219 12.50 -6.09 -8.34
CA THR A 219 12.10 -6.19 -9.75
C THR A 219 12.98 -7.19 -10.50
N HIS A 220 14.29 -7.18 -10.28
CA HIS A 220 15.20 -8.16 -10.87
C HIS A 220 14.93 -9.59 -10.38
N ARG A 221 14.68 -9.77 -9.08
CA ARG A 221 14.32 -11.09 -8.55
C ARG A 221 13.04 -11.62 -9.18
N ILE A 222 12.00 -10.79 -9.26
CA ILE A 222 10.72 -11.14 -9.90
C ILE A 222 10.95 -11.51 -11.37
N GLN A 223 11.70 -10.71 -12.13
CA GLN A 223 12.00 -11.00 -13.53
C GLN A 223 12.74 -12.34 -13.71
N MET A 224 13.66 -12.69 -12.81
CA MET A 224 14.36 -13.98 -12.84
C MET A 224 13.44 -15.15 -12.53
N GLU A 225 12.60 -15.03 -11.50
CA GLU A 225 11.62 -16.05 -11.13
C GLU A 225 10.56 -16.24 -12.23
N GLU A 226 10.02 -15.15 -12.76
CA GLU A 226 9.09 -15.17 -13.91
C GLU A 226 9.75 -15.78 -15.14
N GLY A 227 11.00 -15.41 -15.45
CA GLY A 227 11.76 -15.99 -16.54
C GLY A 227 11.92 -17.50 -16.40
N ALA A 228 12.29 -17.99 -15.21
CA ALA A 228 12.42 -19.42 -14.93
C ALA A 228 11.09 -20.16 -15.13
N ILE A 229 9.98 -19.63 -14.58
CA ILE A 229 8.64 -20.23 -14.72
C ILE A 229 8.20 -20.23 -16.20
N LEU A 230 8.48 -19.17 -16.95
CA LEU A 230 8.18 -19.11 -18.38
C LEU A 230 8.95 -20.17 -19.16
N THR A 231 10.25 -20.33 -18.92
CA THR A 231 11.06 -21.38 -19.57
C THR A 231 10.55 -22.78 -19.24
N GLU A 232 10.19 -23.04 -17.98
CA GLU A 232 9.60 -24.32 -17.57
C GLU A 232 8.24 -24.56 -18.26
N SER A 233 7.41 -23.53 -18.40
CA SER A 233 6.14 -23.62 -19.11
C SER A 233 6.33 -23.95 -20.59
N GLU A 234 7.32 -23.34 -21.25
CA GLU A 234 7.66 -23.62 -22.65
C GLU A 234 8.20 -25.04 -22.83
N ASP A 235 9.08 -25.49 -21.93
CA ASP A 235 9.60 -26.86 -21.92
C ASP A 235 8.49 -27.89 -21.73
N LEU A 236 7.56 -27.66 -20.80
CA LEU A 236 6.41 -28.52 -20.58
C LEU A 236 5.48 -28.56 -21.81
N LYS A 237 5.22 -27.42 -22.46
CA LYS A 237 4.45 -27.37 -23.71
C LYS A 237 5.14 -28.16 -24.83
N SER A 238 6.45 -28.02 -24.97
CA SER A 238 7.25 -28.77 -25.95
C SER A 238 7.17 -30.28 -25.68
N ARG A 239 7.34 -30.70 -24.43
CA ARG A 239 7.20 -32.11 -24.01
C ARG A 239 5.81 -32.66 -24.27
N MET A 240 4.76 -31.90 -23.96
CA MET A 240 3.38 -32.30 -24.27
C MET A 240 3.13 -32.45 -25.77
N SER A 241 3.65 -31.53 -26.59
CA SER A 241 3.56 -31.63 -28.04
C SER A 241 4.25 -32.89 -28.56
N GLN A 242 5.45 -33.18 -28.04
CA GLN A 242 6.20 -34.38 -28.40
C GLN A 242 5.47 -35.67 -27.98
N GLU A 243 4.93 -35.73 -26.76
CA GLU A 243 4.12 -36.86 -26.30
C GLU A 243 2.88 -37.05 -27.18
N GLY A 244 2.20 -35.96 -27.55
CA GLY A 244 1.07 -36.00 -28.46
C GLY A 244 1.43 -36.54 -29.86
N ARG A 245 2.64 -36.26 -30.36
CA ARG A 245 3.14 -36.84 -31.61
C ARG A 245 3.40 -38.33 -31.47
N VAL A 246 4.15 -38.74 -30.44
CA VAL A 246 4.48 -40.15 -30.17
C VAL A 246 3.19 -40.96 -29.98
N HIS A 247 2.23 -40.45 -29.22
CA HIS A 247 0.94 -41.10 -29.04
C HIS A 247 0.21 -41.31 -30.36
N ARG A 248 0.20 -40.30 -31.24
CA ARG A 248 -0.41 -40.41 -32.58
C ARG A 248 0.26 -41.48 -33.43
N ASP A 249 1.59 -41.56 -33.40
CA ASP A 249 2.36 -42.57 -34.13
C ASP A 249 2.08 -43.98 -33.60
N ILE A 250 2.01 -44.15 -32.27
CA ILE A 250 1.62 -45.43 -31.65
C ILE A 250 0.20 -45.83 -32.07
N MET A 251 -0.75 -44.89 -32.01
CA MET A 251 -2.13 -45.16 -32.43
C MET A 251 -2.22 -45.54 -33.91
N LEU A 252 -1.47 -44.86 -34.78
CA LEU A 252 -1.39 -45.18 -36.21
C LEU A 252 -0.83 -46.60 -36.42
N TYR A 253 0.29 -46.94 -35.75
CA TYR A 253 0.87 -48.27 -35.81
C TYR A 253 -0.10 -49.36 -35.35
N LEU A 254 -0.77 -49.16 -34.21
CA LEU A 254 -1.76 -50.11 -33.69
C LEU A 254 -2.92 -50.29 -34.66
N ASN A 255 -3.46 -49.21 -35.22
CA ASN A 255 -4.53 -49.29 -36.22
C ASN A 255 -4.08 -49.99 -37.50
N MET A 256 -2.87 -49.75 -37.98
CA MET A 256 -2.30 -50.46 -39.12
C MET A 256 -2.14 -51.97 -38.81
N SER A 257 -1.71 -52.32 -37.60
CA SER A 257 -1.60 -53.72 -37.17
C SER A 257 -2.97 -54.41 -37.09
N ILE A 258 -3.95 -53.75 -36.47
CA ILE A 258 -5.34 -54.25 -36.37
C ILE A 258 -5.94 -54.46 -37.77
N THR A 259 -5.77 -53.49 -38.67
CA THR A 259 -6.30 -53.61 -40.05
C THR A 259 -5.61 -54.74 -40.83
N LYS A 260 -4.30 -54.95 -40.64
CA LYS A 260 -3.58 -56.10 -41.22
C LYS A 260 -4.12 -57.42 -40.69
N LEU A 261 -4.24 -57.57 -39.37
CA LEU A 261 -4.77 -58.78 -38.75
C LEU A 261 -6.21 -59.07 -39.18
N ASN A 262 -7.05 -58.05 -39.30
CA ASN A 262 -8.42 -58.20 -39.79
C ASN A 262 -8.46 -58.67 -41.26
N LYS A 263 -7.57 -58.17 -42.12
CA LYS A 263 -7.42 -58.65 -43.50
C LYS A 263 -6.98 -60.12 -43.52
N ASP A 264 -6.01 -60.49 -42.69
CA ASP A 264 -5.54 -61.87 -42.58
C ASP A 264 -6.68 -62.79 -42.12
N ILE A 265 -7.41 -62.43 -41.06
CA ILE A 265 -8.58 -63.16 -40.58
C ILE A 265 -9.63 -63.32 -41.70
N ALA A 266 -9.93 -62.26 -42.46
CA ALA A 266 -10.88 -62.33 -43.56
C ALA A 266 -10.40 -63.30 -44.67
N SER A 267 -9.11 -63.28 -44.99
CA SER A 267 -8.51 -64.19 -45.97
C SER A 267 -8.59 -65.65 -45.52
N TRP A 268 -8.30 -65.93 -44.24
CA TRP A 268 -8.41 -67.26 -43.66
C TRP A 268 -9.85 -67.74 -43.62
N LYS A 269 -10.80 -66.90 -43.20
CA LYS A 269 -12.24 -67.21 -43.24
C LYS A 269 -12.69 -67.60 -44.65
N LYS A 270 -12.27 -66.84 -45.68
CA LYS A 270 -12.58 -67.16 -47.08
C LYS A 270 -12.00 -68.50 -47.51
N ARG A 271 -10.73 -68.78 -47.17
CA ARG A 271 -10.08 -70.06 -47.48
C ARG A 271 -10.79 -71.23 -46.81
N TYR A 272 -11.07 -71.12 -45.50
CA TYR A 272 -11.80 -72.15 -44.77
C TYR A 272 -13.20 -72.40 -45.33
N ALA A 273 -13.93 -71.36 -45.74
CA ALA A 273 -15.24 -71.52 -46.36
C ALA A 273 -15.15 -72.32 -47.69
N ILE A 274 -14.14 -72.03 -48.52
CA ILE A 274 -13.88 -72.78 -49.76
C ILE A 274 -13.51 -74.24 -49.46
N ASP A 275 -12.61 -74.47 -48.51
CA ASP A 275 -12.17 -75.82 -48.15
C ASP A 275 -13.31 -76.65 -47.55
N ILE A 276 -14.13 -76.06 -46.69
CA ILE A 276 -15.34 -76.70 -46.14
C ILE A 276 -16.32 -77.04 -47.26
N ALA A 277 -16.58 -76.11 -48.19
CA ALA A 277 -17.46 -76.38 -49.33
C ALA A 277 -16.93 -77.52 -50.22
N ALA A 278 -15.62 -77.54 -50.49
CA ALA A 278 -14.97 -78.61 -51.25
C ALA A 278 -15.06 -79.96 -50.53
N LYS A 279 -14.82 -80.00 -49.21
CA LYS A 279 -14.94 -81.23 -48.41
C LYS A 279 -16.37 -81.72 -48.31
N ASN A 280 -17.34 -80.82 -48.14
CA ASN A 280 -18.75 -81.17 -48.16
C ASN A 280 -19.18 -81.75 -49.51
N LYS A 281 -18.69 -81.19 -50.61
CA LYS A 281 -18.90 -81.76 -51.96
C LYS A 281 -18.34 -83.18 -52.07
N GLN A 282 -17.10 -83.41 -51.63
CA GLN A 282 -16.50 -84.75 -51.60
C GLN A 282 -17.32 -85.73 -50.76
N ILE A 283 -17.81 -85.31 -49.59
CA ILE A 283 -18.68 -86.13 -48.74
C ILE A 283 -19.99 -86.47 -49.46
N CYS A 284 -20.62 -85.50 -50.12
CA CYS A 284 -21.85 -85.74 -50.89
C CYS A 284 -21.60 -86.71 -52.05
N GLU A 285 -20.50 -86.58 -52.79
CA GLU A 285 -20.14 -87.51 -53.87
C GLU A 285 -19.94 -88.94 -53.35
N ILE A 286 -19.23 -89.11 -52.21
CA ILE A 286 -19.04 -90.42 -51.58
C ILE A 286 -20.37 -90.99 -51.10
N LYS A 287 -21.24 -90.17 -50.49
CA LYS A 287 -22.58 -90.60 -50.07
C LYS A 287 -23.41 -91.05 -51.26
N ASN A 288 -23.40 -90.31 -52.37
CA ASN A 288 -24.11 -90.68 -53.60
C ASN A 288 -23.58 -91.99 -54.19
N LYS A 289 -22.25 -92.16 -54.27
CA LYS A 289 -21.65 -93.43 -54.71
C LYS A 289 -22.05 -94.61 -53.80
N LYS A 290 -22.14 -94.38 -52.49
CA LYS A 290 -22.59 -95.39 -51.52
C LYS A 290 -24.06 -95.75 -51.74
N THR A 291 -24.94 -94.78 -51.96
CA THR A 291 -26.38 -95.03 -52.23
C THR A 291 -26.58 -95.73 -53.56
N GLU A 292 -25.90 -95.29 -54.63
CA GLU A 292 -25.92 -95.96 -55.93
C GLU A 292 -25.42 -97.40 -55.85
N GLY A 293 -24.33 -97.65 -55.09
CA GLY A 293 -23.83 -98.99 -54.84
C GLY A 293 -24.85 -99.87 -54.12
N ALA A 294 -25.52 -99.33 -53.09
CA ALA A 294 -26.58 -100.03 -52.37
C ALA A 294 -27.79 -100.35 -53.27
N GLU A 295 -28.20 -99.44 -54.15
CA GLU A 295 -29.27 -99.66 -55.12
C GLU A 295 -28.90 -100.73 -56.16
N LYS A 296 -27.66 -100.72 -56.68
CA LYS A 296 -27.14 -101.77 -57.57
C LYS A 296 -27.16 -103.14 -56.90
N ILE A 297 -26.74 -103.23 -55.64
CA ILE A 297 -26.83 -104.48 -54.88
C ILE A 297 -28.28 -104.91 -54.70
N LYS A 298 -29.19 -104.00 -54.32
CA LYS A 298 -30.62 -104.29 -54.15
C LYS A 298 -31.27 -104.82 -55.44
N THR A 299 -30.97 -104.19 -56.58
CA THR A 299 -31.47 -104.62 -57.90
C THR A 299 -30.89 -105.97 -58.33
N LEU A 300 -29.58 -106.19 -58.16
CA LEU A 300 -28.96 -107.49 -58.39
C LEU A 300 -29.55 -108.59 -57.50
N LEU A 301 -29.77 -108.31 -56.22
CA LEU A 301 -30.41 -109.25 -55.29
C LEU A 301 -31.83 -109.58 -55.75
N ASN A 302 -32.63 -108.58 -56.15
CA ASN A 302 -33.99 -108.80 -56.67
C ASN A 302 -33.98 -109.65 -57.95
N THR A 303 -33.06 -109.39 -58.89
CA THR A 303 -32.95 -110.20 -60.11
C THR A 303 -32.47 -111.61 -59.82
N TYR A 304 -31.54 -111.80 -58.89
CA TYR A 304 -31.10 -113.10 -58.41
C TYR A 304 -32.26 -113.88 -57.80
N MET A 305 -33.05 -113.26 -56.90
CA MET A 305 -34.22 -113.91 -56.29
C MET A 305 -35.27 -114.30 -57.34
N LYS A 306 -35.54 -113.44 -58.33
CA LYS A 306 -36.43 -113.75 -59.46
C LYS A 306 -35.92 -114.95 -60.26
N ARG A 307 -34.64 -114.95 -60.66
CA ARG A 307 -34.03 -116.05 -61.43
C ARG A 307 -34.01 -117.35 -60.63
N ARG A 308 -33.66 -117.29 -59.35
CA ARG A 308 -33.69 -118.44 -58.43
C ARG A 308 -35.09 -119.04 -58.34
N LYS A 309 -36.12 -118.20 -58.22
CA LYS A 309 -37.52 -118.64 -58.23
C LYS A 309 -37.88 -119.34 -59.54
N VAL A 310 -37.53 -118.76 -60.70
CA VAL A 310 -37.78 -119.40 -62.01
C VAL A 310 -37.07 -120.76 -62.13
N ILE A 311 -35.83 -120.87 -61.67
CA ILE A 311 -35.09 -122.15 -61.66
C ILE A 311 -35.79 -123.16 -60.75
N GLN A 312 -36.22 -122.74 -59.56
CA GLN A 312 -36.93 -123.60 -58.62
C GLN A 312 -38.27 -124.07 -59.19
N ASP A 313 -39.04 -123.16 -59.78
CA ASP A 313 -40.31 -123.46 -60.46
C ASP A 313 -40.08 -124.45 -61.64
N TYR A 314 -39.02 -124.27 -62.43
CA TYR A 314 -38.65 -125.20 -63.51
C TYR A 314 -38.22 -126.58 -63.01
N LEU A 315 -37.41 -126.64 -61.95
CA LEU A 315 -37.01 -127.91 -61.33
C LEU A 315 -38.22 -128.65 -60.76
N GLU A 316 -39.15 -127.92 -60.16
CA GLU A 316 -40.41 -128.45 -59.65
C GLU A 316 -41.29 -128.98 -60.80
N GLU A 317 -41.47 -128.21 -61.87
CA GLU A 317 -42.22 -128.65 -63.05
C GLU A 317 -41.58 -129.87 -63.70
N LYS A 318 -40.24 -129.91 -63.78
CA LYS A 318 -39.50 -131.06 -64.27
C LYS A 318 -39.71 -132.29 -63.37
N ARG A 319 -39.69 -132.12 -62.05
CA ARG A 319 -39.99 -133.18 -61.07
C ARG A 319 -41.40 -133.73 -61.29
N ILE A 320 -42.40 -132.86 -61.38
CA ILE A 320 -43.80 -133.23 -61.65
C ILE A 320 -43.92 -133.98 -62.99
N ARG A 321 -43.24 -133.52 -64.04
CA ARG A 321 -43.23 -134.22 -65.34
C ARG A 321 -42.60 -135.62 -65.25
N ILE A 322 -41.48 -135.76 -64.56
CA ILE A 322 -40.82 -137.06 -64.36
C ILE A 322 -41.73 -138.00 -63.59
N GLU A 323 -42.34 -137.55 -62.48
CA GLU A 323 -43.29 -138.33 -61.70
C GLU A 323 -44.52 -138.75 -62.53
N ALA A 324 -45.06 -137.85 -63.35
CA ALA A 324 -46.17 -138.16 -64.25
C ALA A 324 -45.78 -139.16 -65.35
N GLU A 325 -44.57 -139.05 -65.91
CA GLU A 325 -44.06 -140.00 -66.91
C GLU A 325 -43.78 -141.38 -66.28
N GLU A 326 -43.23 -141.42 -65.07
CA GLU A 326 -43.04 -142.65 -64.29
C GLU A 326 -44.38 -143.31 -63.96
N LEU A 327 -45.38 -142.53 -63.55
CA LEU A 327 -46.73 -143.01 -63.31
C LEU A 327 -47.35 -143.57 -64.59
N LYS A 328 -47.21 -142.88 -65.73
CA LYS A 328 -47.68 -143.36 -67.04
C LYS A 328 -46.97 -144.65 -67.46
N LYS A 329 -45.64 -144.73 -67.32
CA LYS A 329 -44.87 -145.96 -67.56
C LYS A 329 -45.32 -147.10 -66.65
N SER A 330 -45.61 -146.82 -65.38
CA SER A 330 -46.16 -147.79 -64.43
C SER A 330 -47.54 -148.28 -64.85
N GLN A 331 -48.43 -147.37 -65.26
CA GLN A 331 -49.75 -147.67 -65.81
C GLN A 331 -49.67 -148.49 -67.10
N GLU A 332 -48.78 -148.15 -68.04
CA GLU A 332 -48.54 -148.91 -69.27
C GLU A 332 -48.00 -150.31 -68.97
N ARG A 333 -47.06 -150.46 -68.02
CA ARG A 333 -46.60 -151.78 -67.55
C ARG A 333 -47.73 -152.58 -66.91
N ALA A 334 -48.57 -151.94 -66.09
CA ALA A 334 -49.74 -152.58 -65.49
C ALA A 334 -50.75 -153.00 -66.56
N ALA A 335 -51.08 -152.13 -67.50
CA ALA A 335 -51.93 -152.43 -68.65
C ALA A 335 -51.35 -153.57 -69.49
N THR A 336 -50.02 -153.59 -69.72
CA THR A 336 -49.34 -154.68 -70.43
C THR A 336 -49.45 -155.99 -69.66
N LYS A 337 -49.28 -155.98 -68.33
CA LYS A 337 -49.50 -157.16 -67.47
C LYS A 337 -50.95 -157.64 -67.51
N ILE A 338 -51.93 -156.73 -67.45
CA ILE A 338 -53.36 -157.05 -67.55
C ILE A 338 -53.67 -157.62 -68.94
N GLN A 339 -53.15 -157.01 -70.00
CA GLN A 339 -53.32 -157.49 -71.38
C GLN A 339 -52.65 -158.86 -71.59
N ALA A 340 -51.46 -159.08 -71.04
CA ALA A 340 -50.77 -160.38 -71.10
C ALA A 340 -51.50 -161.44 -70.28
N TRP A 341 -52.01 -161.08 -69.10
CA TRP A 341 -52.87 -161.93 -68.29
C TRP A 341 -54.14 -162.28 -69.06
N TRP A 342 -54.86 -161.30 -69.60
CA TRP A 342 -56.08 -161.50 -70.38
C TRP A 342 -55.86 -162.35 -71.64
N ARG A 343 -54.79 -162.08 -72.40
CA ARG A 343 -54.39 -162.92 -73.55
C ARG A 343 -54.06 -164.36 -73.09
N GLY A 344 -53.36 -164.51 -71.97
CA GLY A 344 -53.09 -165.83 -71.38
C GLY A 344 -54.35 -166.55 -70.89
N THR A 345 -55.32 -165.82 -70.35
CA THR A 345 -56.62 -166.36 -69.91
C THR A 345 -57.49 -166.74 -71.11
N MET A 346 -57.52 -165.93 -72.17
CA MET A 346 -58.17 -166.25 -73.45
C MET A 346 -57.66 -167.58 -74.02
N VAL A 347 -56.35 -167.79 -74.00
CA VAL A 347 -55.72 -169.05 -74.46
C VAL A 347 -56.03 -170.22 -73.52
N ARG A 348 -55.88 -170.03 -72.20
CA ARG A 348 -56.06 -171.12 -71.20
C ARG A 348 -57.51 -171.56 -71.02
N TRP A 349 -58.47 -170.65 -71.13
CA TRP A 349 -59.90 -170.94 -71.01
C TRP A 349 -60.58 -171.18 -72.37
N LYS A 350 -59.82 -171.22 -73.46
CA LYS A 350 -60.30 -171.51 -74.82
C LYS A 350 -61.51 -170.65 -75.22
N LEU A 351 -61.50 -169.36 -74.88
CA LEU A 351 -62.54 -168.40 -75.26
C LEU A 351 -62.15 -167.68 -76.57
N GLY A 352 -63.07 -167.63 -77.54
CA GLY A 352 -62.85 -167.03 -78.85
C GLY A 352 -62.31 -168.03 -79.90
N GLU A 353 -61.50 -167.54 -80.84
CA GLU A 353 -61.02 -168.26 -82.04
C GLU A 353 -60.16 -169.53 -81.76
N TYR A 354 -59.92 -169.88 -80.49
CA TYR A 354 -59.17 -171.06 -80.04
C TYR A 354 -60.07 -172.23 -79.53
N ALA A 355 -61.37 -172.24 -79.82
CA ALA A 355 -62.29 -173.34 -79.49
C ALA A 355 -62.32 -174.47 -80.56
N GLU A 356 -62.12 -175.72 -80.15
CA GLU A 356 -62.08 -176.91 -81.02
C GLU A 356 -63.49 -177.36 -81.51
N LYS A 357 -63.61 -177.64 -82.82
CA LYS A 357 -64.79 -178.22 -83.48
C LYS A 357 -64.50 -179.63 -84.02
N LYS A 358 -65.36 -180.64 -83.72
CA LYS A 358 -65.82 -181.85 -84.50
C LYS A 358 -66.21 -182.99 -83.53
N LYS A 359 -67.35 -183.72 -83.56
CA LYS A 359 -68.23 -184.45 -84.53
C LYS A 359 -68.17 -186.00 -84.30
N LYS A 360 -69.36 -186.64 -84.31
CA LYS A 360 -69.76 -188.04 -84.01
C LYS A 360 -69.09 -189.19 -84.82
N LYS A 361 -69.14 -190.43 -84.28
CA LYS A 361 -69.43 -191.68 -85.04
C LYS A 361 -69.92 -192.85 -84.14
N LYS A 362 -70.77 -193.74 -84.68
CA LYS A 362 -71.30 -194.99 -84.10
C LYS A 362 -71.02 -196.13 -85.10
N GLY A 363 -70.54 -197.31 -84.64
CA GLY A 363 -70.66 -198.60 -85.35
C GLY A 363 -69.38 -199.44 -85.55
N LYS A 364 -69.27 -200.59 -84.84
CA LYS A 364 -68.83 -201.91 -85.36
C LYS A 364 -69.18 -203.02 -84.35
N GLU A 365 -69.65 -204.16 -84.85
CA GLU A 365 -69.91 -205.42 -84.12
C GLU A 365 -68.90 -206.50 -84.57
N LYS A 366 -68.65 -207.47 -83.67
CA LYS A 366 -68.12 -208.85 -83.82
C LYS A 366 -66.63 -209.11 -84.14
N GLY A 367 -65.99 -209.87 -83.25
CA GLY A 367 -65.81 -211.32 -83.44
C GLY A 367 -64.46 -211.82 -83.97
N LYS A 368 -63.77 -212.59 -83.10
CA LYS A 368 -62.58 -213.43 -83.24
C LYS A 368 -61.22 -212.73 -83.45
N LYS A 369 -60.21 -213.01 -82.63
CA LYS A 369 -60.05 -214.05 -81.58
C LYS A 369 -59.53 -213.46 -80.29
#